data_AF-A0A1J3I5F4-F1
#
_entry.id   AF-A0A1J3I5F4-F1
#
_cell.length_a   1.000
_cell.length_b   1.000
_cell.length_c   1.000
_cell.angle_alpha   90.00
_cell.angle_beta   90.00
_cell.angle_gamma   90.00
#
_symmetry.space_group_name_H-M   'P 1'
#
loop_
_entity.id
_entity.type
_entity.pdbx_description
1 polymer ?
#
loop_
_entity_poly.entity_id
_entity_poly.type
_entity_poly.pdbx_seq_one_letter_code
_entity_poly.pdbx_strand_id
1 'polypeptide(L)'
;EQCDFILHQRCANLSRKKRHVCHNQPFMLHTTSGAQKSRCALCDKKFTGFMYKSANHKILDVRCGSISEPFEHESHPHPLYYSEETYKYCSAHGGG
;
A
#
# COMPACT_ATOMS: atom_id res chain seq x y z
N GLU A 1 26.90 -9.06 17.15
CA GLU A 1 26.75 -8.03 16.11
C GLU A 1 25.34 -7.47 16.21
N GLN A 2 25.19 -6.17 16.44
CA GLN A 2 23.88 -5.51 16.55
C GLN A 2 23.64 -4.81 15.22
N CYS A 3 22.69 -5.32 14.44
CA CYS A 3 22.40 -4.76 13.14
C CYS A 3 21.66 -3.42 13.32
N ASP A 4 22.31 -2.32 12.94
CA ASP A 4 21.76 -0.96 12.99
C ASP A 4 20.81 -0.65 11.82
N PHE A 5 19.79 -1.49 11.60
CA PHE A 5 18.73 -1.13 10.66
C PHE A 5 17.68 -0.27 11.36
N ILE A 6 17.56 0.98 10.93
CA ILE A 6 16.48 1.86 11.36
C ILE A 6 15.23 1.49 10.55
N LEU A 7 14.32 0.73 11.16
CA LEU A 7 13.02 0.45 10.57
C LEU A 7 12.04 1.54 10.99
N HIS A 8 11.39 2.21 10.03
CA HIS A 8 10.31 3.15 10.36
C HIS A 8 9.28 2.45 11.25
N GLN A 9 8.84 3.08 12.34
CA GLN A 9 7.91 2.49 13.31
C GLN A 9 6.63 1.96 12.64
N ARG A 10 6.14 2.65 11.60
CA ARG A 10 5.00 2.18 10.77
C ARG A 10 5.31 0.89 10.01
N CYS A 11 6.52 0.76 9.46
CA CYS A 11 6.98 -0.45 8.78
C CYS A 11 7.20 -1.62 9.75
N ALA A 12 7.67 -1.34 10.97
CA ALA A 12 7.85 -2.34 12.02
C ALA A 12 6.52 -2.96 12.50
N ASN A 13 5.44 -2.16 12.47
CA ASN A 13 4.11 -2.55 12.93
C ASN A 13 3.17 -2.97 11.78
N LEU A 14 3.69 -3.29 10.58
CA LEU A 14 2.86 -3.76 9.48
C LEU A 14 2.18 -5.08 9.83
N SER A 15 0.86 -5.15 9.64
CA SER A 15 0.12 -6.39 9.83
C SER A 15 0.56 -7.44 8.81
N ARG A 16 0.81 -8.67 9.27
CA ARG A 16 1.19 -9.81 8.42
C ARG A 16 0.08 -10.24 7.47
N LYS A 17 -1.18 -10.01 7.86
CA LYS A 17 -2.38 -10.27 7.04
C LYS A 17 -3.26 -9.04 7.03
N LYS A 18 -3.70 -8.63 5.84
CA LYS A 18 -4.59 -7.48 5.70
C LYS A 18 -5.67 -7.76 4.65
N ARG A 19 -6.89 -7.30 4.91
CA ARG A 19 -7.94 -7.22 3.89
C ARG A 19 -7.93 -5.79 3.36
N HIS A 20 -7.78 -5.62 2.06
CA HIS A 20 -7.82 -4.30 1.43
C HIS A 20 -9.27 -3.98 1.07
N VAL A 21 -9.68 -2.72 1.18
CA VAL A 21 -11.10 -2.35 0.97
C VAL A 21 -11.55 -2.69 -0.47
N CYS A 22 -10.66 -2.52 -1.45
CA CYS A 22 -10.91 -2.90 -2.84
C CYS A 22 -10.88 -4.42 -3.14
N HIS A 23 -10.57 -5.29 -2.16
CA HIS A 23 -10.41 -6.72 -2.39
C HIS A 23 -10.83 -7.58 -1.19
N ASN A 24 -11.87 -8.39 -1.39
CA ASN A 24 -12.35 -9.34 -0.38
C ASN A 24 -11.32 -10.41 0.02
N GLN A 25 -10.30 -10.65 -0.81
CA GLN A 25 -9.25 -11.62 -0.54
C GLN A 25 -8.18 -11.05 0.41
N PRO A 26 -7.69 -11.84 1.38
CA PRO A 26 -6.61 -11.41 2.25
C PRO A 26 -5.30 -11.30 1.47
N PHE A 27 -4.54 -10.26 1.80
CA PHE A 27 -3.16 -10.08 1.40
C PHE A 27 -2.24 -10.50 2.54
N MET A 28 -1.13 -11.12 2.19
CA MET A 28 -0.06 -11.51 3.09
C MET A 28 1.15 -10.63 2.87
N LEU A 29 1.82 -10.24 3.95
CA LEU A 29 3.06 -9.47 3.88
C LEU A 29 4.20 -10.39 3.42
N HIS A 30 4.92 -9.96 2.40
CA HIS A 30 6.10 -10.61 1.83
C HIS A 30 7.23 -9.61 1.68
N THR A 31 8.46 -10.09 1.60
CA THR A 31 9.66 -9.30 1.28
C THR A 31 10.25 -9.77 -0.03
N THR A 32 10.61 -8.85 -0.92
CA THR A 32 11.53 -9.19 -2.00
C THR A 32 12.98 -9.18 -1.51
N SER A 33 13.82 -10.01 -2.12
CA SER A 33 15.26 -9.77 -2.10
C SER A 33 15.51 -8.40 -2.74
N GLY A 34 16.38 -7.58 -2.13
CA GLY A 34 16.48 -6.14 -2.38
C GLY A 34 16.69 -5.68 -3.84
N ALA A 35 17.03 -6.60 -4.76
CA ALA A 35 17.18 -6.33 -6.18
C ALA A 35 15.87 -6.44 -6.99
N GLN A 36 14.83 -7.11 -6.48
CA GLN A 36 13.61 -7.39 -7.24
C GLN A 36 12.60 -6.24 -7.11
N LYS A 37 12.43 -5.49 -8.21
CA LYS A 37 11.41 -4.45 -8.35
C LYS A 37 10.06 -5.09 -8.65
N SER A 38 9.06 -4.76 -7.85
CA SER A 38 7.66 -5.14 -8.06
C SER A 38 6.85 -3.95 -8.54
N ARG A 39 5.71 -4.21 -9.18
CA ARG A 39 4.78 -3.18 -9.65
C ARG A 39 3.51 -3.26 -8.82
N CYS A 40 3.08 -2.14 -8.26
CA CYS A 40 1.87 -2.09 -7.45
C CYS A 40 0.63 -2.16 -8.35
N ALA A 41 -0.30 -3.06 -8.06
CA ALA A 41 -1.53 -3.23 -8.83
C ALA A 41 -2.54 -2.07 -8.67
N LEU A 42 -2.35 -1.17 -7.70
CA LEU A 42 -3.23 -0.01 -7.46
C LEU A 42 -2.72 1.27 -8.10
N CYS A 43 -1.45 1.63 -7.87
CA CYS A 43 -0.89 2.90 -8.35
C CYS A 43 0.05 2.75 -9.54
N ASP A 44 0.28 1.52 -10.01
CA ASP A 44 1.12 1.19 -11.15
C ASP A 44 2.62 1.52 -11.01
N LYS A 45 3.03 2.06 -9.84
CA LYS A 45 4.42 2.44 -9.56
C LYS A 45 5.27 1.20 -9.25
N LYS A 46 6.52 1.25 -9.70
CA LYS A 46 7.56 0.28 -9.30
C LYS A 46 8.03 0.57 -7.88
N PHE A 47 8.22 -0.46 -7.07
CA PHE A 47 8.68 -0.38 -5.70
C PHE A 47 9.55 -1.60 -5.33
N THR A 48 10.24 -1.52 -4.20
CA THR A 48 11.11 -2.58 -3.67
C THR A 48 10.83 -2.80 -2.18
N GLY A 49 11.27 -3.94 -1.64
CA GLY A 49 11.17 -4.25 -0.21
C GLY A 49 9.89 -5.01 0.14
N PHE A 50 9.17 -4.53 1.15
CA PHE A 50 7.96 -5.18 1.63
C PHE A 50 6.79 -4.99 0.65
N MET A 51 5.98 -6.04 0.49
CA MET A 51 4.79 -6.04 -0.35
C MET A 51 3.66 -6.84 0.27
N TYR A 52 2.44 -6.53 -0.15
CA TYR A 52 1.27 -7.34 0.11
C TYR A 52 0.92 -8.18 -1.11
N LYS A 53 0.86 -9.51 -0.97
CA LYS A 53 0.47 -10.42 -2.05
C LYS A 53 -0.80 -11.18 -1.68
N SER A 54 -1.77 -11.23 -2.58
CA SER A 54 -2.99 -12.01 -2.43
C SER A 54 -2.90 -13.34 -3.17
N ALA A 55 -3.86 -14.24 -2.88
CA ALA A 55 -3.98 -15.54 -3.54
C ALA A 55 -4.16 -15.45 -5.08
N ASN A 56 -4.79 -14.37 -5.57
CA ASN A 56 -4.92 -14.12 -7.02
C ASN A 56 -3.71 -13.40 -7.63
N HIS A 57 -2.54 -13.49 -6.98
CA HIS A 57 -1.27 -12.91 -7.45
C HIS A 57 -1.25 -11.38 -7.61
N LYS A 58 -2.22 -10.65 -7.04
CA LYS A 58 -2.12 -9.18 -6.99
C LYS A 58 -1.07 -8.78 -5.97
N ILE A 59 -0.23 -7.82 -6.37
CA ILE A 59 0.87 -7.30 -5.56
C ILE A 59 0.58 -5.83 -5.25
N LEU A 60 0.57 -5.48 -3.97
CA LEU A 60 0.42 -4.11 -3.50
C LEU A 60 1.72 -3.66 -2.82
N ASP A 61 2.12 -2.43 -3.10
CA ASP A 61 3.08 -1.72 -2.26
C ASP A 61 2.47 -1.60 -0.85
N VAL A 62 3.28 -1.77 0.20
CA VAL A 62 2.82 -1.57 1.58
C VAL A 62 2.20 -0.20 1.80
N ARG A 63 2.61 0.83 1.07
CA ARG A 63 2.00 2.17 1.12
C ARG A 63 0.54 2.13 0.65
N CYS A 64 0.29 1.53 -0.51
CA CYS A 64 -1.06 1.40 -1.05
C CYS A 64 -1.90 0.40 -0.24
N GLY A 65 -1.31 -0.74 0.14
CA GLY A 65 -1.98 -1.73 0.97
C GLY A 65 -2.30 -1.23 2.37
N SER A 66 -1.60 -0.22 2.88
CA SER A 66 -1.84 0.37 4.21
C SER A 66 -3.01 1.34 4.25
N ILE A 67 -3.49 1.82 3.10
CA ILE A 67 -4.65 2.71 3.05
C ILE A 67 -5.87 1.93 3.56
N SER A 68 -6.64 2.58 4.42
CA SER A 68 -7.95 2.15 4.91
C SER A 68 -8.94 3.22 4.52
N GLU A 69 -10.20 2.84 4.33
CA GLU A 69 -11.28 3.80 4.18
C GLU A 69 -11.97 4.03 5.52
N PRO A 70 -12.29 5.29 5.86
CA PRO A 70 -11.86 6.51 5.16
C PRO A 70 -10.35 6.80 5.31
N PHE A 71 -9.75 7.41 4.28
CA PHE A 71 -8.39 7.93 4.36
C PHE A 71 -8.42 9.37 4.88
N GLU A 72 -8.06 9.54 6.14
CA GLU A 72 -7.93 10.84 6.80
C GLU A 72 -6.49 11.33 6.67
N HIS A 73 -6.29 12.49 6.06
CA HIS A 73 -4.97 13.11 5.88
C HIS A 73 -5.02 14.57 6.32
N GLU A 74 -4.03 15.03 7.08
CA GLU A 74 -4.01 16.39 7.66
C GLU A 74 -4.11 17.51 6.61
N SER A 75 -3.70 17.25 5.37
CA SER A 75 -3.84 18.20 4.27
C SER A 75 -5.26 18.33 3.70
N HIS A 76 -6.19 17.46 4.10
CA HIS A 76 -7.57 17.49 3.64
C HIS A 76 -8.54 17.42 4.83
N PRO A 77 -9.44 18.40 5.00
CA PRO A 77 -10.41 18.41 6.11
C PRO A 77 -11.52 17.36 5.95
N HIS A 78 -11.56 16.66 4.82
CA HIS A 78 -12.58 15.67 4.50
C HIS A 78 -11.98 14.27 4.29
N PRO A 79 -12.64 13.22 4.80
CA PRO A 79 -12.33 11.84 4.50
C PRO A 79 -12.24 11.55 3.00
N LEU A 80 -11.12 10.96 2.55
CA LEU A 80 -10.97 10.50 1.18
C LEU A 80 -11.37 9.02 1.07
N TYR A 81 -12.13 8.70 0.03
CA TYR A 81 -12.60 7.35 -0.28
C TYR A 81 -11.94 6.84 -1.57
N TYR A 82 -11.78 5.53 -1.68
CA TYR A 82 -11.37 4.84 -2.89
C TYR A 82 -12.50 4.86 -3.93
N SER A 83 -12.27 5.51 -5.07
CA SER A 83 -13.19 5.43 -6.22
C SER A 83 -12.73 4.37 -7.22
N GLU A 84 -13.63 3.47 -7.62
CA GLU A 84 -13.36 2.40 -8.60
C GLU A 84 -12.99 2.92 -10.00
N GLU A 85 -13.29 4.19 -10.32
CA GLU A 85 -12.95 4.81 -11.62
C GLU A 85 -11.43 5.05 -11.83
N THR A 86 -10.62 4.98 -10.77
CA THR A 86 -9.20 5.38 -10.81
C THR A 86 -8.22 4.21 -10.99
N TYR A 87 -8.57 3.21 -11.81
CA TYR A 87 -7.58 2.24 -12.30
C TYR A 87 -6.46 2.86 -13.16
N LYS A 88 -6.40 4.19 -13.33
CA LYS A 88 -5.36 4.87 -14.13
C LYS A 88 -4.63 6.07 -13.50
N TYR A 89 -5.17 6.83 -12.55
CA TYR A 89 -4.44 7.97 -11.97
C TYR A 89 -4.97 8.31 -10.56
N CYS A 90 -4.06 8.58 -9.61
CA CYS A 90 -4.40 9.35 -8.41
C CYS A 90 -4.72 10.78 -8.85
N SER A 91 -5.97 11.05 -9.20
CA SER A 91 -6.42 12.42 -9.45
C SER A 91 -6.69 13.07 -8.10
N ALA A 92 -5.72 13.84 -7.62
CA ALA A 92 -5.98 14.87 -6.63
C ALA A 92 -6.94 15.87 -7.29
N HIS A 93 -8.23 15.79 -6.99
CA HIS A 93 -9.14 16.89 -7.29
C HIS A 93 -8.88 18.01 -6.27
N GLY A 94 -7.85 18.81 -6.55
CA GLY A 94 -7.73 20.16 -6.01
C GLY A 94 -8.72 21.05 -6.75
N GLY A 95 -9.93 21.21 -6.21
CA GLY A 95 -10.83 22.27 -6.62
C GLY A 95 -10.33 23.60 -6.06
N GLY A 96 -10.03 24.54 -6.96
CA GLY A 96 -9.94 25.97 -6.62
C GLY A 96 -11.33 26.58 -6.50
#